data_AF-A0AA39NZ95-F1
#
_entry.id   AF-A0AA39NZ95-F1
#
_cell.length_a   1.000
_cell.length_b   1.000
_cell.length_c   1.000
_cell.angle_alpha   90.00
_cell.angle_beta   90.00
_cell.angle_gamma   90.00
#
_symmetry.space_group_name_H-M   'P 1'
#
loop_
_entity.id
_entity.type
_entity.pdbx_description
1 polymer ?
#
loop_
_entity_poly.entity_id
_entity_poly.type
_entity_poly.pdbx_seq_one_letter_code
_entity_poly.pdbx_strand_id
1 'polypeptide(L)' 'MPEQRRVLNENHERKDSECERRVLEVFESSEVDLRMTNGMYEEGVYRELVVMIGEIPGVKGRSILKAEVFKRFVARP' A
#
# COMPACT_ATOMS: atom_id res chain seq x y z
N MET A 1 14.32 -0.18 -15.92
CA MET A 1 15.66 0.22 -16.41
C MET A 1 16.72 -0.79 -15.99
N PRO A 2 17.62 -1.22 -16.89
CA PRO A 2 18.68 -2.19 -16.58
C PRO A 2 19.61 -1.75 -15.43
N GLU A 3 19.95 -0.45 -15.37
CA GLU A 3 20.83 0.12 -14.35
C GLU A 3 20.21 0.08 -12.95
N GLN A 4 18.95 0.50 -12.78
CA GLN A 4 18.25 0.40 -11.48
C GLN A 4 18.14 -1.04 -11.01
N ARG A 5 17.84 -1.98 -11.92
CA ARG A 5 17.76 -3.41 -11.59
C ARG A 5 19.12 -3.95 -11.14
N ARG A 6 20.22 -3.50 -11.74
CA ARG A 6 21.58 -3.85 -11.31
C ARG A 6 21.84 -3.36 -9.89
N VAL A 7 21.54 -2.09 -9.60
CA VAL A 7 21.70 -1.52 -8.24
C VAL A 7 20.91 -2.33 -7.21
N LEU A 8 19.65 -2.68 -7.50
CA LEU A 8 18.87 -3.53 -6.60
C LEU A 8 19.52 -4.91 -6.42
N ASN A 9 19.91 -5.59 -7.49
CA ASN A 9 20.51 -6.93 -7.40
C ASN A 9 21.83 -6.95 -6.60
N GLU A 10 22.63 -5.88 -6.68
CA GLU A 10 23.94 -5.79 -6.02
C GLU A 10 23.83 -5.43 -4.52
N ASN A 11 22.82 -4.63 -4.15
CA ASN A 11 22.73 -4.00 -2.82
C ASN A 11 21.59 -4.57 -1.95
N HIS A 12 20.54 -5.14 -2.55
CA HIS A 12 19.39 -5.68 -1.79
C HIS A 12 19.82 -6.85 -0.89
N GLU A 13 19.17 -6.98 0.28
CA GLU A 13 19.45 -8.00 1.31
C GLU A 13 20.87 -7.98 1.93
N ARG A 14 21.68 -6.97 1.63
CA ARG A 14 22.94 -6.72 2.33
C ARG A 14 22.64 -5.93 3.62
N LYS A 15 23.06 -6.47 4.77
CA LYS A 15 22.97 -5.80 6.07
C LYS A 15 24.08 -4.75 6.22
N ASP A 16 24.09 -3.79 5.31
CA ASP A 16 25.06 -2.71 5.22
C ASP A 16 24.30 -1.41 4.92
N SER A 17 24.58 -0.35 5.68
CA SER A 17 23.82 0.90 5.62
C SER A 17 23.97 1.65 4.29
N GLU A 18 25.12 1.53 3.62
CA GLU A 18 25.31 2.14 2.30
C GLU A 18 24.56 1.38 1.21
N CYS A 19 24.48 0.06 1.32
CA CYS A 19 23.67 -0.77 0.43
C CYS A 19 22.17 -0.42 0.58
N GLU A 20 21.66 -0.29 1.80
CA GLU A 20 20.28 0.13 2.08
C GLU A 20 19.98 1.53 1.52
N ARG A 21 20.90 2.49 1.71
CA ARG A 21 20.77 3.84 1.17
C ARG A 21 20.63 3.85 -0.35
N ARG A 22 21.47 3.08 -1.06
CA ARG A 22 21.44 2.97 -2.53
C ARG A 22 20.14 2.36 -3.05
N VAL A 23 19.60 1.37 -2.35
CA VAL A 23 18.29 0.78 -2.68
C VAL A 23 17.18 1.83 -2.50
N LEU A 24 17.22 2.58 -1.40
CA LEU A 24 16.24 3.64 -1.14
C LEU A 24 16.27 4.74 -2.22
N GLU A 25 17.46 5.13 -2.68
CA GLU A 25 17.60 6.11 -3.78
C GLU A 25 16.94 5.63 -5.08
N VAL A 26 16.98 4.33 -5.38
CA VAL A 26 16.26 3.77 -6.53
C VAL A 26 14.75 3.93 -6.34
N PHE A 27 14.22 3.67 -5.14
CA PHE A 27 12.79 3.80 -4.85
C PHE A 27 12.28 5.25 -4.85
N GLU A 28 13.11 6.20 -4.45
CA GLU A 28 12.81 7.64 -4.45
C GLU A 28 13.07 8.30 -5.83
N SER A 29 13.72 7.60 -6.76
CA SER A 29 13.98 8.12 -8.10
C SER A 29 12.67 8.41 -8.84
N SER A 30 12.62 9.48 -9.63
CA SER A 30 11.41 9.89 -10.37
C SER A 30 10.90 8.87 -11.40
N GLU A 31 11.73 7.90 -11.77
CA GLU A 31 11.33 6.80 -12.67
C GLU A 31 10.56 5.69 -11.95
N VAL A 32 10.76 5.54 -10.63
CA VAL A 32 10.05 4.55 -9.80
C VAL A 32 8.97 5.22 -8.95
N ASP A 33 9.31 6.36 -8.35
CA ASP A 33 8.49 7.18 -7.46
C ASP A 33 7.55 6.32 -6.60
N LEU A 34 8.17 5.53 -5.73
CA LEU A 34 7.45 4.53 -4.95
C LEU A 34 6.44 5.20 -4.00
N ARG A 35 6.72 6.43 -3.55
CA ARG A 35 5.81 7.19 -2.70
C ARG A 35 4.54 7.58 -3.44
N MET A 36 4.66 8.15 -4.64
CA MET A 36 3.51 8.46 -5.47
C MET A 36 2.72 7.19 -5.81
N THR A 37 3.42 6.15 -6.26
CA THR A 37 2.80 4.88 -6.64
C THR A 37 2.05 4.24 -5.46
N ASN A 38 2.65 4.22 -4.27
CA ASN A 38 1.99 3.72 -3.07
C ASN A 38 0.77 4.57 -2.69
N GLY A 39 0.87 5.90 -2.76
CA GLY A 39 -0.27 6.79 -2.48
C GLY A 39 -1.46 6.55 -3.41
N MET A 40 -1.20 6.36 -4.72
CA MET A 40 -2.22 6.00 -5.70
C MET A 40 -2.84 4.63 -5.42
N TYR A 41 -2.00 3.64 -5.08
CA TYR A 41 -2.45 2.30 -4.72
C TYR A 41 -3.34 2.33 -3.47
N GLU A 42 -2.91 2.97 -2.40
CA GLU A 42 -3.67 3.06 -1.15
C GLU A 42 -5.02 3.77 -1.36
N GLU A 43 -5.06 4.83 -2.17
CA GLU A 43 -6.31 5.52 -2.53
C GLU A 43 -7.24 4.60 -3.34
N GLY A 44 -6.70 3.84 -4.29
CA GLY A 44 -7.46 2.86 -5.07
C GLY A 44 -8.08 1.77 -4.20
N VAL A 45 -7.26 1.15 -3.33
CA VAL A 45 -7.70 0.12 -2.39
C VAL A 45 -8.74 0.67 -1.42
N TYR A 46 -8.53 1.88 -0.89
CA TYR A 46 -9.51 2.51 0.00
C TYR A 46 -10.89 2.63 -0.67
N ARG A 47 -10.93 3.08 -1.93
CA ARG A 47 -12.19 3.18 -2.69
C ARG A 47 -12.85 1.82 -2.89
N GLU A 48 -12.08 0.81 -3.24
CA GLU A 48 -12.58 -0.57 -3.41
C GLU A 48 -13.18 -1.11 -2.11
N LEU A 49 -12.49 -0.92 -0.97
CA LEU A 49 -12.99 -1.30 0.34
C LEU A 49 -14.30 -0.58 0.69
N VAL A 50 -14.40 0.73 0.42
CA VAL A 50 -15.63 1.50 0.68
C VAL A 50 -16.81 0.96 -0.13
N VAL A 51 -16.59 0.59 -1.39
CA VAL A 51 -17.61 -0.04 -2.23
C VAL A 51 -18.05 -1.38 -1.64
N MET A 52 -17.11 -2.28 -1.35
CA MET A 52 -17.42 -3.59 -0.76
C MET A 52 -18.14 -3.47 0.59
N ILE A 53 -17.76 -2.51 1.43
CA ILE A 53 -18.43 -2.24 2.71
C ILE A 53 -19.87 -1.75 2.49
N GLY A 54 -20.12 -0.98 1.43
CA GLY A 54 -21.46 -0.53 1.04
C GLY A 54 -22.38 -1.67 0.60
N GLU A 55 -21.83 -2.76 0.11
CA GLU A 55 -22.58 -3.94 -0.34
C GLU A 55 -22.93 -4.92 0.80
N ILE A 56 -22.42 -4.70 2.01
CA ILE A 56 -22.68 -5.58 3.15
C ILE A 56 -24.19 -5.60 3.44
N PRO A 57 -24.87 -6.77 3.29
CA PRO A 57 -26.29 -6.85 3.56
C PRO A 57 -26.55 -6.72 5.06
N GLY A 58 -27.55 -5.92 5.43
CA GLY A 58 -28.03 -5.81 6.81
C GLY A 58 -28.77 -7.07 7.24
N VAL A 59 -28.05 -8.13 7.60
CA VAL A 59 -28.67 -9.39 8.03
C VAL A 59 -29.18 -9.23 9.46
N LYS A 60 -30.49 -9.44 9.67
CA LYS A 60 -31.10 -9.51 11.01
C LYS A 60 -30.93 -10.93 11.55
N GLY A 61 -30.18 -11.08 12.64
CA GLY A 61 -29.92 -12.33 13.35
C GLY A 61 -29.41 -12.06 14.77
N ARG A 62 -28.94 -13.10 15.49
CA ARG A 62 -28.35 -12.94 16.85
C ARG A 62 -27.12 -12.02 16.88
N SER A 63 -26.46 -11.84 15.74
CA SER A 63 -25.40 -10.87 15.50
C SER A 63 -25.72 -10.11 14.20
N ILE A 64 -25.52 -8.80 14.21
CA ILE A 64 -25.72 -7.92 13.05
C ILE A 64 -24.35 -7.44 12.60
N LEU A 65 -24.00 -7.67 11.34
CA LEU A 65 -22.82 -7.09 10.72
C LEU A 65 -23.15 -5.64 10.32
N LYS A 66 -22.45 -4.68 10.92
CA LYS A 66 -22.68 -3.24 10.67
C LYS A 66 -21.59 -2.68 9.76
N ALA A 67 -21.97 -2.20 8.59
CA ALA A 67 -21.06 -1.54 7.65
C ALA A 67 -20.33 -0.36 8.31
N GLU A 68 -20.97 0.33 9.25
CA GLU A 68 -20.39 1.47 9.98
C GLU A 68 -19.13 1.11 10.78
N VAL A 69 -19.02 -0.14 11.26
CA VAL A 69 -17.82 -0.60 11.98
C VAL A 69 -16.63 -0.66 11.03
N PHE A 70 -16.84 -1.22 9.83
CA PHE A 70 -15.80 -1.29 8.81
C PHE A 70 -15.44 0.10 8.29
N LYS A 71 -16.42 0.98 8.06
CA LYS A 71 -16.17 2.39 7.65
C LYS A 71 -15.28 3.12 8.65
N ARG A 72 -15.49 2.92 9.96
CA ARG A 72 -14.63 3.51 11.00
C ARG A 72 -13.23 2.90 11.04
N PHE A 73 -13.10 1.61 10.77
CA PHE A 73 -11.81 0.93 10.75
C PHE A 73 -10.94 1.35 9.58
N VAL A 74 -11.53 1.52 8.39
CA VAL A 74 -10.80 1.92 7.18
C VAL A 74 -10.67 3.44 7.01
N ALA A 75 -11.38 4.23 7.82
CA ALA A 75 -11.22 5.67 7.82
C ALA A 75 -9.78 6.03 8.18
N ARG A 76 -9.11 6.82 7.32
CA ARG A 76 -7.79 7.33 7.61
C ARG A 76 -7.85 8.28 8.83
N PRO A 77 -6.84 8.25 9.73
CA PRO A 77 -6.74 9.19 10.84
C PRO A 77 -6.63 10.65 10.37
#